data_AF-A0A9E0J487-F1
#
_entry.id   AF-A0A9E0J487-F1
#
_cell.length_a   1.000
_cell.length_b   1.000
_cell.length_c   1.000
_cell.angle_alpha   90.00
_cell.angle_beta   90.00
_cell.angle_gamma   90.00
#
_symmetry.space_group_name_H-M   'P 1'
#
loop_
_entity.id
_entity.type
_entity.pdbx_description
1 polymer ?
#
loop_
_entity_poly.entity_id
_entity_poly.type
_entity_poly.pdbx_seq_one_letter_code
_entity_poly.pdbx_strand_id
1 'polypeptide(L)'
;MMKFGNSFGGVRVAQTVRRLVGAALTAGALVAGQGAAALEVVSGDVDTILDTRTGALTVWRLANNPNIVLFDFPSLTEQGRTFNRVTQLTEQFNEPYKRVLGNAEFLKYLEAIRRSQANFAYGHDVLVGELVLFYNLAARDKIDLFPEEVALRDFLVEQGVIKLWRGFYQADKGKANMVILSIPQVQERRENEPAISSFARRAIVLHEIAHGEFYTNKYYAEYCRKFWNTKLTESQRERFRHFLTKYNYTLNADELLVNEMQAYLIFTPDKASFSAAKLGVSEVELETMRDLFVNGRPPTRLPIYTPEGVRR
;
A
#
# COMPACT_ATOMS: atom_id res chain seq x y z
N MET A 1 -14.08 -71.14 -21.72
CA MET A 1 -13.94 -72.17 -22.77
C MET A 1 -12.95 -71.65 -23.80
N MET A 2 -11.98 -72.50 -24.18
CA MET A 2 -10.90 -72.27 -25.18
C MET A 2 -9.75 -71.32 -24.83
N LYS A 3 -8.69 -71.93 -24.29
CA LYS A 3 -7.27 -71.59 -24.50
C LYS A 3 -6.88 -71.86 -25.96
N PHE A 4 -5.92 -71.10 -26.50
CA PHE A 4 -4.77 -71.49 -27.35
C PHE A 4 -3.95 -70.20 -27.56
N GLY A 5 -2.62 -70.13 -27.58
CA GLY A 5 -1.55 -71.12 -27.63
C GLY A 5 -0.31 -70.42 -28.18
N ASN A 6 0.85 -70.69 -27.56
CA ASN A 6 2.20 -70.21 -27.88
C ASN A 6 2.60 -70.32 -29.38
N SER A 7 3.55 -69.50 -29.85
CA SER A 7 4.99 -69.87 -29.94
C SER A 7 5.80 -69.07 -30.97
N PHE A 8 6.98 -68.60 -30.53
CA PHE A 8 8.33 -68.67 -31.10
C PHE A 8 8.66 -68.43 -32.60
N GLY A 9 9.77 -67.69 -32.79
CA GLY A 9 10.67 -67.69 -33.96
C GLY A 9 10.83 -66.29 -34.55
N GLY A 10 11.97 -65.58 -34.58
CA GLY A 10 13.36 -65.94 -34.39
C GLY A 10 14.12 -66.02 -35.72
N VAL A 11 14.51 -64.89 -36.35
CA VAL A 11 15.67 -64.78 -37.26
C VAL A 11 16.21 -63.35 -37.27
N ARG A 12 17.54 -63.21 -37.07
CA ARG A 12 18.36 -62.00 -37.25
C ARG A 12 18.85 -61.89 -38.70
N VAL A 13 18.85 -60.71 -39.31
CA VAL A 13 19.88 -60.29 -40.29
C VAL A 13 20.15 -58.77 -40.24
N ALA A 14 21.43 -58.46 -40.02
CA ALA A 14 22.28 -57.31 -40.35
C ALA A 14 21.73 -55.88 -40.61
N GLN A 15 22.22 -54.97 -39.75
CA GLN A 15 22.92 -53.71 -40.05
C GLN A 15 22.47 -52.83 -41.23
N THR A 16 21.96 -51.64 -40.90
CA THR A 16 22.52 -50.40 -41.46
C THR A 16 22.42 -49.27 -40.44
N VAL A 17 23.56 -48.67 -40.14
CA VAL A 17 23.71 -47.49 -39.26
C VAL A 17 23.19 -46.26 -40.00
N ARG A 18 22.24 -45.53 -39.40
CA ARG A 18 22.15 -44.07 -39.57
C ARG A 18 21.76 -43.43 -38.25
N ARG A 19 22.73 -42.65 -37.73
CA ARG A 19 22.58 -41.74 -36.60
C ARG A 19 21.46 -40.74 -36.89
N LEU A 20 20.53 -40.58 -35.95
CA LEU A 20 19.91 -39.30 -35.65
C LEU A 20 19.75 -39.19 -34.14
N VAL A 21 20.48 -38.21 -33.60
CA VAL A 21 20.39 -37.68 -32.25
C VAL A 21 19.03 -36.98 -32.12
N GLY A 22 18.30 -37.20 -31.03
CA GLY A 22 17.00 -36.57 -30.83
C GLY A 22 16.37 -36.89 -29.48
N ALA A 23 16.96 -36.28 -28.44
CA ALA A 23 16.45 -35.99 -27.10
C ALA A 23 15.09 -36.55 -26.67
N ALA A 24 15.12 -37.39 -25.64
CA ALA A 24 14.01 -37.57 -24.71
C ALA A 24 13.78 -36.24 -23.97
N LEU A 25 12.60 -35.63 -24.15
CA LEU A 25 12.16 -34.51 -23.33
C LEU A 25 11.68 -35.04 -21.97
N THR A 26 12.56 -34.89 -20.99
CA THR A 26 12.24 -34.89 -19.57
C THR A 26 11.19 -33.80 -19.29
N ALA A 27 10.04 -34.21 -18.76
CA ALA A 27 9.10 -33.32 -18.09
C ALA A 27 9.75 -32.83 -16.78
N GLY A 28 10.54 -31.76 -16.88
CA GLY A 28 11.09 -31.03 -15.75
C GLY A 28 10.08 -30.00 -15.25
N ALA A 29 9.68 -30.13 -14.00
CA ALA A 29 8.94 -29.13 -13.26
C ALA A 29 9.68 -27.78 -13.31
N LEU A 30 9.11 -26.80 -14.00
CA LEU A 30 9.45 -25.39 -13.80
C LEU A 30 8.70 -24.91 -12.55
N VAL A 31 9.26 -25.21 -11.37
CA VAL A 31 9.10 -24.28 -10.25
C VAL A 31 9.97 -23.10 -10.62
N ALA A 32 9.36 -22.07 -11.20
CA ALA A 32 10.02 -20.80 -11.40
C ALA A 32 10.33 -20.23 -10.01
N GLY A 33 11.54 -20.48 -9.52
CA GLY A 33 12.15 -19.62 -8.53
C GLY A 33 12.23 -18.23 -9.16
N GLN A 34 11.33 -17.34 -8.77
CA GLN A 34 11.56 -15.91 -8.93
C GLN A 34 12.79 -15.60 -8.08
N GLY A 35 13.96 -15.59 -8.70
CA GLY A 35 15.13 -14.98 -8.11
C GLY A 35 14.76 -13.56 -7.72
N ALA A 36 15.15 -13.16 -6.51
CA ALA A 36 14.97 -11.81 -5.98
C ALA A 36 15.71 -10.81 -6.90
N ALA A 37 15.04 -10.38 -7.96
CA ALA A 37 15.42 -9.15 -8.63
C ALA A 37 15.09 -8.02 -7.65
N ALA A 38 16.09 -7.20 -7.31
CA ALA A 38 15.89 -6.02 -6.49
C ALA A 38 14.74 -5.19 -7.08
N LEU A 39 13.81 -4.76 -6.24
CA LEU A 39 12.70 -3.92 -6.68
C LEU A 39 13.28 -2.62 -7.25
N GLU A 40 13.15 -2.43 -8.57
CA GLU A 40 13.61 -1.23 -9.24
C GLU A 40 12.72 -0.05 -8.83
N VAL A 41 13.35 1.07 -8.46
CA VAL A 41 12.66 2.32 -8.15
C VAL A 41 12.68 3.22 -9.37
N VAL A 42 11.51 3.48 -9.92
CA VAL A 42 11.32 4.37 -11.09
C VAL A 42 10.79 5.73 -10.65
N SER A 43 11.14 6.79 -11.36
CA SER A 43 10.61 8.14 -11.11
C SER A 43 9.34 8.37 -11.92
N GLY A 44 8.30 8.94 -11.31
CA GLY A 44 7.04 9.23 -11.99
C GLY A 44 6.30 10.42 -11.38
N ASP A 45 5.59 11.19 -12.21
CA ASP A 45 4.61 12.16 -11.72
C ASP A 45 3.25 11.49 -11.45
N VAL A 46 2.29 12.25 -10.92
CA VAL A 46 0.97 11.72 -10.52
C VAL A 46 0.24 11.11 -11.71
N ASP A 47 0.27 11.76 -12.88
CA ASP A 47 -0.43 11.29 -14.06
C ASP A 47 0.18 10.00 -14.60
N THR A 48 1.52 9.91 -14.65
CA THR A 48 2.24 8.68 -15.02
C THR A 48 1.89 7.51 -14.09
N ILE A 49 1.84 7.76 -12.79
CA ILE A 49 1.49 6.73 -11.79
C ILE A 49 0.03 6.27 -12.00
N LEU A 50 -0.90 7.21 -12.19
CA LEU A 50 -2.32 6.90 -12.40
C LEU A 50 -2.56 6.05 -13.64
N ASP A 51 -1.89 6.37 -14.74
CA ASP A 51 -2.07 5.72 -16.04
C ASP A 51 -1.33 4.38 -16.17
N THR A 52 -0.42 4.07 -15.24
CA THR A 52 0.34 2.82 -15.29
C THR A 52 -0.48 1.62 -14.80
N ARG A 53 -0.40 0.52 -15.57
CA ARG A 53 -0.87 -0.82 -15.18
C ARG A 53 0.08 -1.86 -15.75
N THR A 54 0.93 -2.44 -14.90
CA THR A 54 1.96 -3.41 -15.31
C THR A 54 1.55 -4.84 -15.01
N GLY A 55 0.61 -5.06 -14.08
CA GLY A 55 0.28 -6.40 -13.59
C GLY A 55 1.36 -7.01 -12.68
N ALA A 56 2.37 -6.22 -12.29
CA ALA A 56 3.42 -6.57 -11.34
C ALA A 56 3.64 -5.41 -10.34
N LEU A 57 4.21 -5.69 -9.16
CA LEU A 57 4.57 -4.63 -8.23
C LEU A 57 5.53 -3.64 -8.88
N THR A 58 5.19 -2.35 -8.84
CA THR A 58 6.04 -1.26 -9.33
C THR A 58 6.33 -0.30 -8.18
N VAL A 59 7.59 0.11 -8.00
CA VAL A 59 7.95 1.06 -6.94
C VAL A 59 8.29 2.42 -7.55
N TRP A 60 7.48 3.42 -7.21
CA TRP A 60 7.63 4.78 -7.71
C TRP A 60 8.29 5.68 -6.68
N ARG A 61 9.17 6.56 -7.15
CA ARG A 61 9.59 7.76 -6.44
C ARG A 61 8.87 8.95 -7.07
N LEU A 62 8.13 9.71 -6.27
CA LEU A 62 7.34 10.82 -6.80
C LEU A 62 8.27 11.94 -7.31
N ALA A 63 8.13 12.31 -8.58
CA ALA A 63 9.09 13.18 -9.28
C ALA A 63 9.22 14.58 -8.66
N ASN A 64 8.11 15.16 -8.19
CA ASN A 64 8.10 16.51 -7.59
C ASN A 64 8.40 16.50 -6.08
N ASN A 65 8.42 15.33 -5.43
CA ASN A 65 8.75 15.15 -4.02
C ASN A 65 9.38 13.75 -3.79
N PRO A 66 10.70 13.60 -3.97
CA PRO A 66 11.37 12.29 -3.98
C PRO A 66 11.47 11.61 -2.60
N ASN A 67 10.97 12.24 -1.53
CA ASN A 67 10.80 11.62 -0.22
C ASN A 67 9.50 10.79 -0.13
N ILE A 68 8.65 10.83 -1.14
CA ILE A 68 7.46 9.99 -1.24
C ILE A 68 7.78 8.82 -2.17
N VAL A 69 7.68 7.61 -1.63
CA VAL A 69 7.85 6.35 -2.37
C VAL A 69 6.53 5.58 -2.36
N LEU A 70 6.04 5.16 -3.52
CA LEU A 70 4.78 4.46 -3.67
C LEU A 70 5.01 3.04 -4.16
N PHE A 71 4.46 2.07 -3.44
CA PHE A 71 4.38 0.67 -3.86
C PHE A 71 3.04 0.47 -4.58
N ASP A 72 3.09 0.21 -5.88
CA ASP A 72 1.94 0.08 -6.77
C ASP A 72 1.61 -1.38 -7.03
N PHE A 73 0.69 -1.92 -6.23
CA PHE A 73 0.43 -3.35 -6.14
C PHE A 73 -0.55 -3.85 -7.21
N PRO A 74 -0.26 -4.99 -7.86
CA PRO A 74 -1.18 -5.61 -8.80
C PRO A 74 -2.32 -6.39 -8.12
N SER A 75 -2.28 -6.54 -6.78
CA SER A 75 -3.20 -7.31 -5.94
C SER A 75 -3.37 -6.65 -4.57
N LEU A 76 -4.61 -6.54 -4.11
CA LEU A 76 -4.92 -6.05 -2.76
C LEU A 76 -4.49 -7.03 -1.67
N THR A 77 -4.48 -8.34 -1.93
CA THR A 77 -3.97 -9.33 -0.99
C THR A 77 -2.46 -9.16 -0.75
N GLU A 78 -1.70 -8.93 -1.82
CA GLU A 78 -0.26 -8.68 -1.74
C GLU A 78 0.05 -7.40 -0.97
N GLN A 79 -0.66 -6.31 -1.28
CA GLN A 79 -0.60 -5.06 -0.52
C GLN A 79 -0.87 -5.31 0.97
N GLY A 80 -1.96 -6.01 1.27
CA GLY A 80 -2.37 -6.28 2.64
C GLY A 80 -1.37 -7.13 3.43
N ARG A 81 -0.80 -8.17 2.81
CA ARG A 81 0.26 -8.98 3.42
C ARG A 81 1.53 -8.18 3.68
N THR A 82 1.78 -7.13 2.91
CA THR A 82 2.92 -6.23 3.09
C THR A 82 2.69 -5.22 4.21
N PHE A 83 1.51 -4.59 4.28
CA PHE A 83 1.29 -3.39 5.10
C PHE A 83 0.26 -3.52 6.23
N ASN A 84 -0.74 -4.39 6.14
CA ASN A 84 -1.84 -4.39 7.12
C ASN A 84 -1.35 -4.63 8.55
N ARG A 85 -0.29 -5.44 8.74
CA ARG A 85 0.20 -5.77 10.08
C ARG A 85 0.99 -4.64 10.71
N VAL A 86 1.73 -3.84 9.94
CA VAL A 86 2.36 -2.62 10.45
C VAL A 86 1.31 -1.57 10.77
N THR A 87 0.28 -1.39 9.94
CA THR A 87 -0.84 -0.49 10.23
C THR A 87 -1.59 -0.92 11.49
N GLN A 88 -1.87 -2.20 11.64
CA GLN A 88 -2.49 -2.74 12.85
C GLN A 88 -1.65 -2.44 14.10
N LEU A 89 -0.32 -2.51 14.03
CA LEU A 89 0.59 -2.15 15.14
C LEU A 89 0.57 -0.64 15.45
N THR A 90 0.61 0.21 14.42
CA THR A 90 0.71 1.67 14.61
C THR A 90 -0.60 2.22 15.17
N GLU A 91 -1.73 1.64 14.76
CA GLU A 91 -3.08 1.98 15.21
C GLU A 91 -3.47 1.39 16.59
N GLN A 92 -2.60 0.57 17.22
CA GLN A 92 -2.77 0.18 18.62
C GLN A 92 -2.35 1.33 19.56
N PHE A 93 -3.28 2.22 19.90
CA PHE A 93 -3.00 3.36 20.78
C PHE A 93 -3.20 3.10 22.27
N ASN A 94 -3.95 2.06 22.65
CA ASN A 94 -4.33 1.79 24.05
C ASN A 94 -3.67 0.54 24.64
N GLU A 95 -2.75 -0.09 23.92
CA GLU A 95 -2.02 -1.26 24.43
C GLU A 95 -0.84 -0.81 25.30
N PRO A 96 -0.76 -1.22 26.58
CA PRO A 96 0.34 -0.83 27.46
C PRO A 96 1.70 -1.34 26.95
N TYR A 97 1.69 -2.39 26.14
CA TYR A 97 2.86 -2.95 25.50
C TYR A 97 2.57 -3.23 24.02
N LYS A 98 3.06 -2.36 23.14
CA LYS A 98 3.01 -2.59 21.69
C LYS A 98 3.77 -3.86 21.33
N ARG A 99 3.13 -4.73 20.54
CA ARG A 99 3.71 -5.97 20.01
C ARG A 99 3.17 -6.25 18.62
N VAL A 100 3.97 -6.93 17.81
CA VAL A 100 3.54 -7.42 16.50
C VAL A 100 2.76 -8.72 16.69
N LEU A 101 1.57 -8.83 16.09
CA LEU A 101 0.79 -10.07 16.12
C LEU A 101 1.49 -11.16 15.28
N GLY A 102 1.54 -12.39 15.77
CA GLY A 102 2.02 -13.52 14.96
C GLY A 102 1.10 -13.81 13.77
N ASN A 103 1.56 -14.56 12.76
CA ASN A 103 0.77 -14.78 11.52
C ASN A 103 -0.64 -15.34 11.79
N ALA A 104 -0.75 -16.40 12.60
CA ALA A 104 -2.04 -17.00 12.93
C ALA A 104 -2.93 -16.06 13.78
N GLU A 105 -2.32 -15.25 14.64
CA GLU A 105 -3.03 -14.29 15.47
C GLU A 105 -3.55 -13.12 14.64
N PHE A 106 -2.75 -12.61 13.72
CA PHE A 106 -3.14 -11.55 12.81
C PHE A 106 -4.30 -11.97 11.90
N LEU A 107 -4.27 -13.21 11.38
CA LEU A 107 -5.39 -13.74 10.59
C LEU A 107 -6.68 -13.86 11.42
N LYS A 108 -6.59 -14.31 12.68
CA LYS A 108 -7.74 -14.33 13.60
C LYS A 108 -8.25 -12.92 13.92
N TYR A 109 -7.34 -11.95 14.07
CA TYR A 109 -7.70 -10.55 14.26
C TYR A 109 -8.51 -10.02 13.07
N LEU A 110 -8.03 -10.25 11.83
CA LEU A 110 -8.75 -9.87 10.62
C LEU A 110 -10.14 -10.51 10.56
N GLU A 111 -10.25 -11.81 10.84
CA GLU A 111 -11.52 -12.51 10.90
C GLU A 111 -12.48 -11.90 11.94
N ALA A 112 -11.98 -11.58 13.14
CA ALA A 112 -12.78 -11.01 14.21
C ALA A 112 -13.39 -9.64 13.85
N ILE A 113 -12.66 -8.83 13.06
CA ILE A 113 -13.16 -7.54 12.55
C ILE A 113 -13.86 -7.67 11.19
N ARG A 114 -14.10 -8.90 10.72
CA ARG A 114 -14.73 -9.22 9.41
C ARG A 114 -14.01 -8.58 8.23
N ARG A 115 -12.67 -8.54 8.31
CA ARG A 115 -11.77 -8.10 7.25
C ARG A 115 -10.90 -9.27 6.77
N SER A 116 -10.17 -9.02 5.72
CA SER A 116 -9.23 -9.91 5.06
C SER A 116 -8.01 -9.08 4.65
N GLN A 117 -6.97 -9.73 4.14
CA GLN A 117 -5.81 -9.01 3.62
C GLN A 117 -6.21 -8.01 2.52
N ALA A 118 -7.16 -8.37 1.66
CA ALA A 118 -7.54 -7.57 0.50
C ALA A 118 -8.54 -6.43 0.77
N ASN A 119 -9.10 -6.33 1.98
CA ASN A 119 -10.11 -5.31 2.28
C ASN A 119 -9.94 -4.65 3.66
N PHE A 120 -8.78 -4.84 4.30
CA PHE A 120 -8.43 -4.13 5.54
C PHE A 120 -8.29 -2.62 5.26
N ALA A 121 -7.42 -2.26 4.32
CA ALA A 121 -7.30 -0.91 3.75
C ALA A 121 -7.01 -1.00 2.25
N TYR A 122 -7.32 0.08 1.52
CA TYR A 122 -7.07 0.17 0.08
C TYR A 122 -5.80 0.96 -0.25
N GLY A 123 -5.26 1.70 0.72
CA GLY A 123 -3.96 2.35 0.68
C GLY A 123 -3.38 2.36 2.09
N HIS A 124 -2.10 2.70 2.20
CA HIS A 124 -1.41 2.81 3.48
C HIS A 124 -0.35 3.89 3.37
N ASP A 125 -0.25 4.73 4.40
CA ASP A 125 0.85 5.66 4.62
C ASP A 125 1.67 5.22 5.84
N VAL A 126 2.91 4.79 5.62
CA VAL A 126 3.77 4.31 6.72
C VAL A 126 5.08 5.08 6.75
N LEU A 127 5.40 5.60 7.93
CA LEU A 127 6.66 6.29 8.17
C LEU A 127 7.81 5.30 8.34
N VAL A 128 9.02 5.68 7.91
CA VAL A 128 10.22 4.84 8.09
C VAL A 128 10.42 4.47 9.57
N GLY A 129 10.14 5.38 10.49
CA GLY A 129 10.22 5.11 11.93
C GLY A 129 9.28 4.00 12.41
N GLU A 130 8.09 3.90 11.81
CA GLU A 130 7.11 2.87 12.14
C GLU A 130 7.51 1.50 11.60
N LEU A 131 8.08 1.45 10.39
CA LEU A 131 8.68 0.22 9.83
C LEU A 131 9.87 -0.25 10.67
N VAL A 132 10.73 0.67 11.12
CA VAL A 132 11.82 0.36 12.03
C VAL A 132 11.30 -0.20 13.36
N LEU A 133 10.24 0.40 13.94
CA LEU A 133 9.59 -0.12 15.14
C LEU A 133 9.05 -1.54 14.90
N PHE A 134 8.31 -1.73 13.81
CA PHE A 134 7.73 -3.02 13.42
C PHE A 134 8.79 -4.13 13.32
N TYR A 135 9.85 -3.93 12.54
CA TYR A 135 10.88 -4.95 12.37
C TYR A 135 11.68 -5.23 13.65
N ASN A 136 11.93 -4.21 14.48
CA ASN A 136 12.60 -4.41 15.76
C ASN A 136 11.72 -5.19 16.75
N LEU A 137 10.41 -4.91 16.82
CA LEU A 137 9.49 -5.66 17.67
C LEU A 137 9.34 -7.10 17.18
N ALA A 138 9.17 -7.31 15.87
CA ALA A 138 9.11 -8.65 15.29
C ALA A 138 10.39 -9.45 15.58
N ALA A 139 11.58 -8.84 15.43
CA ALA A 139 12.85 -9.49 15.74
C ALA A 139 13.01 -9.80 17.24
N ARG A 140 12.67 -8.86 18.12
CA ARG A 140 12.70 -9.04 19.59
C ARG A 140 11.83 -10.23 20.01
N ASP A 141 10.62 -10.28 19.48
CA ASP A 141 9.59 -11.27 19.86
C ASP A 141 9.66 -12.55 19.02
N LYS A 142 10.62 -12.66 18.11
CA LYS A 142 10.83 -13.80 17.20
C LYS A 142 9.58 -14.13 16.38
N ILE A 143 8.91 -13.09 15.89
CA ILE A 143 7.76 -13.22 15.01
C ILE A 143 8.24 -13.48 13.59
N ASP A 144 7.75 -14.56 12.99
CA ASP A 144 7.96 -14.84 11.57
C ASP A 144 7.24 -13.78 10.71
N LEU A 145 7.99 -13.18 9.80
CA LEU A 145 7.48 -12.23 8.82
C LEU A 145 6.82 -12.96 7.64
N PHE A 146 5.82 -12.34 7.03
CA PHE A 146 5.35 -12.76 5.71
C PHE A 146 6.47 -12.53 4.67
N PRO A 147 6.53 -13.34 3.60
CA PRO A 147 7.49 -13.12 2.52
C PRO A 147 7.46 -11.69 1.96
N GLU A 148 6.27 -11.09 1.87
CA GLU A 148 6.07 -9.73 1.37
C GLU A 148 6.64 -8.66 2.33
N GLU A 149 6.52 -8.85 3.64
CA GLU A 149 7.17 -7.98 4.64
C GLU A 149 8.70 -8.14 4.65
N VAL A 150 9.20 -9.36 4.39
CA VAL A 150 10.64 -9.59 4.20
C VAL A 150 11.14 -8.83 2.98
N ALA A 151 10.41 -8.88 1.86
CA ALA A 151 10.76 -8.15 0.64
C ALA A 151 10.77 -6.63 0.87
N LEU A 152 9.79 -6.08 1.60
CA LEU A 152 9.78 -4.67 1.98
C LEU A 152 10.99 -4.30 2.86
N ARG A 153 11.31 -5.13 3.86
CA ARG A 153 12.49 -4.92 4.72
C ARG A 153 13.78 -4.87 3.91
N ASP A 154 13.96 -5.86 3.04
CA ASP A 154 15.18 -6.01 2.24
C ASP A 154 15.31 -4.85 1.26
N PHE A 155 14.21 -4.42 0.62
CA PHE A 155 14.16 -3.19 -0.15
C PHE A 155 14.63 -1.96 0.66
N LEU A 156 14.11 -1.75 1.88
CA LEU A 156 14.49 -0.59 2.69
C LEU A 156 15.98 -0.62 3.07
N VAL A 157 16.55 -1.80 3.28
CA VAL A 157 17.99 -1.99 3.53
C VAL A 157 18.81 -1.71 2.28
N GLU A 158 18.43 -2.28 1.14
CA GLU A 158 19.09 -2.09 -0.15
C GLU A 158 19.08 -0.62 -0.60
N GLN A 159 17.94 0.06 -0.40
CA GLN A 159 17.81 1.49 -0.67
C GLN A 159 18.51 2.36 0.39
N GLY A 160 19.12 1.77 1.42
CA GLY A 160 19.79 2.49 2.52
C GLY A 160 18.87 3.42 3.29
N VAL A 161 17.56 3.11 3.33
CA VAL A 161 16.55 3.82 4.12
C VAL A 161 16.62 3.39 5.58
N ILE A 162 16.85 2.10 5.80
CA ILE A 162 17.15 1.54 7.11
C ILE A 162 18.45 0.74 7.06
N LYS A 163 19.06 0.49 8.22
CA LYS A 163 20.22 -0.38 8.37
C LYS A 163 20.12 -1.22 9.63
N LEU A 164 20.63 -2.45 9.57
CA LEU A 164 20.83 -3.26 10.76
C LEU A 164 22.17 -2.90 11.41
N TRP A 165 22.14 -2.40 12.64
CA TRP A 165 23.34 -2.07 13.39
C TRP A 165 23.26 -2.61 14.81
N ARG A 166 24.26 -3.40 15.21
CA ARG A 166 24.32 -4.07 16.52
C ARG A 166 23.04 -4.82 16.90
N GLY A 167 22.42 -5.48 15.92
CA GLY A 167 21.23 -6.30 16.12
C GLY A 167 19.89 -5.56 16.11
N PHE A 168 19.86 -4.25 15.83
CA PHE A 168 18.62 -3.47 15.72
C PHE A 168 18.58 -2.67 14.42
N TYR A 169 17.40 -2.57 13.82
CA TYR A 169 17.15 -1.71 12.68
C TYR A 169 17.13 -0.25 13.12
N GLN A 170 17.73 0.61 12.30
CA GLN A 170 17.75 2.06 12.49
C GLN A 170 17.46 2.75 11.17
N ALA A 171 16.67 3.82 11.20
CA ALA A 171 16.49 4.68 10.05
C ALA A 171 17.78 5.42 9.71
N ASP A 172 18.07 5.60 8.42
CA ASP A 172 19.08 6.55 7.99
C ASP A 172 18.58 7.98 8.22
N LYS A 173 19.40 8.82 8.87
CA LYS A 173 18.99 10.19 9.22
C LYS A 173 18.70 11.06 8.00
N GLY A 174 19.39 10.82 6.88
CA GLY A 174 19.16 11.54 5.62
C GLY A 174 17.87 11.14 4.91
N LYS A 175 17.28 9.99 5.29
CA LYS A 175 16.05 9.45 4.70
C LYS A 175 14.92 9.24 5.72
N ALA A 176 15.10 9.72 6.95
CA ALA A 176 14.12 9.55 8.02
C ALA A 176 12.77 10.22 7.72
N ASN A 177 12.76 11.27 6.90
CA ASN A 177 11.56 11.97 6.45
C ASN A 177 10.91 11.31 5.23
N MET A 178 11.41 10.17 4.76
CA MET A 178 10.77 9.42 3.67
C MET A 178 9.47 8.81 4.16
N VAL A 179 8.46 8.80 3.29
CA VAL A 179 7.15 8.16 3.52
C VAL A 179 6.99 7.05 2.50
N ILE A 180 6.58 5.88 2.99
CA ILE A 180 6.27 4.73 2.16
C ILE A 180 4.76 4.65 2.04
N LEU A 181 4.26 4.79 0.82
CA LEU A 181 2.86 4.67 0.48
C LEU A 181 2.60 3.33 -0.21
N SER A 182 1.38 2.81 -0.07
CA SER A 182 0.89 1.73 -0.92
C SER A 182 -0.37 2.13 -1.65
N ILE A 183 -0.45 1.76 -2.92
CA ILE A 183 -1.59 2.03 -3.80
C ILE A 183 -1.90 0.78 -4.64
N PRO A 184 -3.18 0.56 -5.01
CA PRO A 184 -3.55 -0.59 -5.83
C PRO A 184 -3.68 -0.21 -7.31
N GLN A 185 -3.19 -1.06 -8.19
CA GLN A 185 -3.45 -1.01 -9.63
C GLN A 185 -4.93 -1.18 -9.94
N VAL A 186 -5.35 -0.67 -11.10
CA VAL A 186 -6.67 -0.99 -11.65
C VAL A 186 -6.75 -2.50 -11.82
N GLN A 187 -7.79 -3.09 -11.23
CA GLN A 187 -8.02 -4.53 -11.30
C GLN A 187 -9.50 -4.83 -11.46
N GLU A 188 -9.77 -5.87 -12.24
CA GLU A 188 -11.08 -6.52 -12.24
C GLU A 188 -11.29 -7.25 -10.91
N ARG A 189 -12.54 -7.57 -10.61
CA ARG A 189 -12.88 -8.39 -9.44
C ARG A 189 -12.20 -9.75 -9.54
N ARG A 190 -11.56 -10.19 -8.46
CA ARG A 190 -10.94 -11.53 -8.34
C ARG A 190 -11.58 -12.29 -7.19
N GLU A 191 -11.24 -13.58 -7.09
CA GLU A 191 -11.61 -14.39 -5.94
C GLU A 191 -11.00 -13.78 -4.68
N ASN A 192 -11.86 -13.27 -3.78
CA ASN A 192 -11.50 -12.57 -2.54
C ASN A 192 -10.91 -11.16 -2.68
N GLU A 193 -10.93 -10.55 -3.86
CA GLU A 193 -10.54 -9.15 -4.03
C GLU A 193 -11.61 -8.34 -4.77
N PRO A 194 -11.99 -7.16 -4.26
CA PRO A 194 -12.88 -6.26 -4.99
C PRO A 194 -12.22 -5.73 -6.27
N ALA A 195 -13.05 -5.24 -7.18
CA ALA A 195 -12.56 -4.49 -8.34
C ALA A 195 -12.06 -3.11 -7.91
N ILE A 196 -10.99 -2.63 -8.55
CA ILE A 196 -10.50 -1.25 -8.43
C ILE A 196 -10.69 -0.60 -9.80
N SER A 197 -11.68 0.28 -9.90
CA SER A 197 -11.88 1.09 -11.11
C SER A 197 -10.81 2.18 -11.22
N SER A 198 -10.62 2.75 -12.42
CA SER A 198 -9.71 3.89 -12.60
C SER A 198 -10.09 5.08 -11.73
N PHE A 199 -11.39 5.30 -11.49
CA PHE A 199 -11.86 6.36 -10.60
C PHE A 199 -11.51 6.09 -9.13
N ALA A 200 -11.67 4.85 -8.66
CA ALA A 200 -11.28 4.46 -7.30
C ALA A 200 -9.77 4.55 -7.10
N ARG A 201 -8.97 4.02 -8.04
CA ARG A 201 -7.49 4.17 -8.03
C ARG A 201 -7.10 5.64 -7.94
N ARG A 202 -7.73 6.50 -8.73
CA ARG A 202 -7.46 7.93 -8.70
C ARG A 202 -7.71 8.56 -7.34
N ALA A 203 -8.84 8.26 -6.71
CA ALA A 203 -9.14 8.75 -5.37
C ALA A 203 -8.11 8.26 -4.35
N ILE A 204 -7.74 6.97 -4.39
CA ILE A 204 -6.75 6.38 -3.50
C ILE A 204 -5.38 7.04 -3.70
N VAL A 205 -4.85 7.07 -4.93
CA VAL A 205 -3.53 7.64 -5.21
C VAL A 205 -3.40 9.09 -4.74
N LEU A 206 -4.43 9.92 -4.98
CA LEU A 206 -4.40 11.31 -4.55
C LEU A 206 -4.48 11.44 -3.03
N HIS A 207 -5.31 10.63 -2.38
CA HIS A 207 -5.42 10.57 -0.93
C HIS A 207 -4.07 10.19 -0.29
N GLU A 208 -3.46 9.10 -0.73
CA GLU A 208 -2.18 8.63 -0.20
C GLU A 208 -1.04 9.64 -0.44
N ILE A 209 -0.95 10.22 -1.63
CA ILE A 209 0.06 11.25 -1.93
C ILE A 209 -0.13 12.50 -1.06
N ALA A 210 -1.37 12.84 -0.70
CA ALA A 210 -1.65 13.94 0.22
C ALA A 210 -1.07 13.69 1.61
N HIS A 211 -1.12 12.45 2.13
CA HIS A 211 -0.43 12.08 3.37
C HIS A 211 1.08 12.20 3.21
N GLY A 212 1.63 11.70 2.10
CA GLY A 212 3.05 11.83 1.78
C GLY A 212 3.51 13.29 1.80
N GLU A 213 2.75 14.20 1.19
CA GLU A 213 3.04 15.63 1.19
C GLU A 213 2.93 16.24 2.58
N PHE A 214 1.91 15.86 3.37
CA PHE A 214 1.76 16.32 4.75
C PHE A 214 2.99 16.00 5.61
N TYR A 215 3.51 14.77 5.56
CA TYR A 215 4.68 14.40 6.38
C TYR A 215 6.02 14.96 5.86
N THR A 216 6.14 15.17 4.54
CA THR A 216 7.43 15.53 3.91
C THR A 216 7.59 17.04 3.69
N ASN A 217 6.50 17.78 3.60
CA ASN A 217 6.49 19.23 3.39
C ASN A 217 6.01 19.96 4.65
N LYS A 218 6.96 20.36 5.49
CA LYS A 218 6.67 21.06 6.76
C LYS A 218 5.79 22.31 6.61
N TYR A 219 5.93 23.05 5.51
CA TYR A 219 5.15 24.26 5.27
C TYR A 219 3.69 23.92 4.95
N TYR A 220 3.48 22.82 4.21
CA TYR A 220 2.14 22.32 3.94
C TYR A 220 1.49 21.75 5.21
N ALA A 221 2.23 21.01 6.04
CA ALA A 221 1.76 20.55 7.33
C ALA A 221 1.33 21.71 8.25
N GLU A 222 2.18 22.72 8.39
CA GLU A 222 1.88 23.94 9.17
C GLU A 222 0.64 24.67 8.64
N TYR A 223 0.50 24.76 7.31
CA TYR A 223 -0.69 25.30 6.68
C TYR A 223 -1.96 24.51 7.08
N CYS A 224 -1.92 23.19 6.98
CA CYS A 224 -3.05 22.32 7.33
C CYS A 224 -3.42 22.44 8.82
N ARG A 225 -2.42 22.47 9.72
CA ARG A 225 -2.65 22.69 11.16
C ARG A 225 -3.29 24.05 11.41
N LYS A 226 -2.81 25.11 10.74
CA LYS A 226 -3.40 26.44 10.85
C LYS A 226 -4.83 26.47 10.32
N PHE A 227 -5.10 25.84 9.17
CA PHE A 227 -6.44 25.74 8.61
C PHE A 227 -7.41 25.05 9.59
N TRP A 228 -7.02 23.89 10.12
CA TRP A 228 -7.79 23.15 11.12
C TRP A 228 -8.14 24.01 12.34
N ASN A 229 -7.16 24.70 12.91
CA ASN A 229 -7.31 25.46 14.14
C ASN A 229 -8.00 26.83 13.96
N THR A 230 -7.87 27.46 12.79
CA THR A 230 -8.26 28.88 12.62
C THR A 230 -9.29 29.13 11.53
N LYS A 231 -9.52 28.19 10.62
CA LYS A 231 -10.48 28.33 9.50
C LYS A 231 -11.70 27.45 9.68
N LEU A 232 -11.54 26.25 10.22
CA LEU A 232 -12.68 25.43 10.62
C LEU A 232 -13.29 25.93 11.92
N THR A 233 -14.61 25.89 12.00
CA THR A 233 -15.34 26.08 13.26
C THR A 233 -15.24 24.83 14.14
N GLU A 234 -15.52 24.95 15.44
CA GLU A 234 -15.54 23.77 16.32
C GLU A 234 -16.56 22.72 15.87
N SER A 235 -17.73 23.17 15.41
CA SER A 235 -18.75 22.26 14.86
C SER A 235 -18.23 21.48 13.65
N GLN A 236 -17.45 22.11 12.77
CA GLN A 236 -16.87 21.44 11.61
C GLN A 236 -15.76 20.45 12.01
N ARG A 237 -14.90 20.81 12.96
CA ARG A 237 -13.90 19.89 13.53
C ARG A 237 -14.56 18.66 14.16
N GLU A 238 -15.64 18.85 14.93
CA GLU A 238 -16.43 17.75 15.50
C GLU A 238 -17.05 16.84 14.43
N ARG A 239 -17.51 17.40 13.30
CA ARG A 239 -17.99 16.60 12.15
C ARG A 239 -16.88 15.74 11.57
N PHE A 240 -15.67 16.28 11.41
CA PHE A 240 -14.50 15.50 10.98
C PHE A 240 -14.12 14.42 12.00
N ARG A 241 -14.06 14.75 13.29
CA ARG A 241 -13.80 13.75 14.35
C ARG A 241 -14.82 12.62 14.30
N HIS A 242 -16.11 12.94 14.18
CA HIS A 242 -17.17 11.93 14.07
C HIS A 242 -17.05 11.10 12.79
N PHE A 243 -16.75 11.72 11.66
CA PHE A 243 -16.52 11.03 10.38
C PHE A 243 -15.34 10.04 10.49
N LEU A 244 -14.21 10.47 11.04
CA LEU A 244 -12.98 9.67 11.14
C LEU A 244 -13.07 8.57 12.21
N THR A 245 -13.83 8.76 13.28
CA THR A 245 -14.08 7.71 14.29
C THR A 245 -14.67 6.43 13.67
N LYS A 246 -15.46 6.56 12.59
CA LYS A 246 -16.06 5.40 11.89
C LYS A 246 -15.03 4.52 11.18
N TYR A 247 -13.82 5.03 11.00
CA TYR A 247 -12.68 4.32 10.39
C TYR A 247 -11.67 3.85 11.45
N ASN A 248 -12.06 3.82 12.74
CA ASN A 248 -11.25 3.35 13.86
C ASN A 248 -9.96 4.15 14.13
N TYR A 249 -9.79 5.33 13.54
CA TYR A 249 -8.71 6.23 13.95
C TYR A 249 -8.92 6.64 15.41
N THR A 250 -7.93 6.40 16.25
CA THR A 250 -8.02 6.90 17.63
C THR A 250 -7.77 8.40 17.65
N LEU A 251 -8.72 9.12 18.24
CA LEU A 251 -8.80 10.59 18.22
C LEU A 251 -7.77 11.29 19.13
N ASN A 252 -6.77 10.59 19.65
CA ASN A 252 -5.86 11.11 20.67
C ASN A 252 -4.65 11.86 20.09
N ALA A 253 -4.53 11.94 18.76
CA ALA A 253 -3.49 12.71 18.10
C ALA A 253 -4.12 13.73 17.13
N ASP A 254 -4.17 15.00 17.52
CA ASP A 254 -4.62 16.11 16.66
C ASP A 254 -3.93 16.11 15.30
N GLU A 255 -2.68 15.63 15.25
CA GLU A 255 -1.89 15.52 14.02
C GLU A 255 -2.52 14.58 12.99
N LEU A 256 -3.00 13.41 13.43
CA LEU A 256 -3.67 12.45 12.56
C LEU A 256 -4.98 13.02 12.02
N LEU A 257 -5.76 13.70 12.87
CA LEU A 257 -6.99 14.36 12.44
C LEU A 257 -6.75 15.43 11.38
N VAL A 258 -5.69 16.23 11.53
CA VAL A 258 -5.32 17.25 10.54
C VAL A 258 -4.88 16.60 9.22
N ASN A 259 -4.06 15.55 9.29
CA ASN A 259 -3.57 14.83 8.12
C ASN A 259 -4.72 14.17 7.33
N GLU A 260 -5.64 13.50 8.03
CA GLU A 260 -6.84 12.90 7.45
C GLU A 260 -7.79 13.95 6.87
N MET A 261 -8.03 15.04 7.62
CA MET A 261 -8.92 16.11 7.18
C MET A 261 -8.49 16.68 5.84
N GLN A 262 -7.20 16.99 5.65
CA GLN A 262 -6.75 17.58 4.38
C GLN A 262 -6.85 16.58 3.21
N ALA A 263 -6.53 15.30 3.44
CA ALA A 263 -6.60 14.26 2.42
C ALA A 263 -8.05 14.03 1.96
N TYR A 264 -9.00 13.95 2.90
CA TYR A 264 -10.42 13.83 2.58
C TYR A 264 -11.01 15.09 1.96
N LEU A 265 -10.75 16.25 2.55
CA LEU A 265 -11.34 17.51 2.12
C LEU A 265 -10.97 17.86 0.67
N ILE A 266 -9.71 17.64 0.30
CA ILE A 266 -9.13 18.18 -0.94
C ILE A 266 -8.75 17.10 -1.95
N PHE A 267 -8.26 15.95 -1.50
CA PHE A 267 -7.64 14.94 -2.38
C PHE A 267 -8.49 13.67 -2.54
N THR A 268 -9.71 13.65 -2.01
CA THR A 268 -10.66 12.52 -2.15
C THR A 268 -11.91 12.95 -2.94
N PRO A 269 -11.84 13.00 -4.28
CA PRO A 269 -12.95 13.47 -5.12
C PRO A 269 -14.10 12.46 -5.26
N ASP A 270 -13.87 11.20 -4.86
CA ASP A 270 -14.88 10.16 -4.91
C ASP A 270 -15.95 10.35 -3.82
N LYS A 271 -17.19 10.66 -4.24
CA LYS A 271 -18.35 10.83 -3.35
C LYS A 271 -18.70 9.55 -2.58
N ALA A 272 -18.37 8.38 -3.14
CA ALA A 272 -18.56 7.10 -2.45
C ALA A 272 -17.58 6.93 -1.30
N SER A 273 -16.43 7.62 -1.32
CA SER A 273 -15.46 7.66 -0.23
C SER A 273 -15.74 8.83 0.73
N PHE A 274 -15.89 10.06 0.21
CA PHE A 274 -16.12 11.27 1.01
C PHE A 274 -17.09 12.25 0.34
N SER A 275 -18.08 12.73 1.10
CA SER A 275 -19.12 13.65 0.62
C SER A 275 -19.72 14.46 1.78
N ALA A 276 -20.47 15.52 1.45
CA ALA A 276 -21.12 16.36 2.45
C ALA A 276 -22.08 15.55 3.34
N ALA A 277 -22.83 14.64 2.73
CA ALA A 277 -23.73 13.73 3.44
C ALA A 277 -22.99 12.81 4.43
N LYS A 278 -21.83 12.27 4.06
CA LYS A 278 -21.00 11.44 4.95
C LYS A 278 -20.38 12.23 6.10
N LEU A 279 -19.98 13.47 5.84
CA LEU A 279 -19.45 14.38 6.85
C LEU A 279 -20.54 14.93 7.77
N GLY A 280 -21.80 15.00 7.30
CA GLY A 280 -22.93 15.54 8.04
C GLY A 280 -23.08 17.05 7.92
N VAL A 281 -22.79 17.59 6.73
CA VAL A 281 -22.91 19.02 6.37
C VAL A 281 -23.67 19.19 5.05
N SER A 282 -24.02 20.42 4.69
CA SER A 282 -24.58 20.72 3.36
C SER A 282 -23.49 20.71 2.28
N GLU A 283 -23.87 20.49 1.01
CA GLU A 283 -22.92 20.59 -0.12
C GLU A 283 -22.29 21.98 -0.21
N VAL A 284 -23.07 23.04 0.05
CA VAL A 284 -22.58 24.43 0.08
C VAL A 284 -21.52 24.62 1.17
N GLU A 285 -21.73 24.03 2.35
CA GLU A 285 -20.77 24.13 3.45
C GLU A 285 -19.48 23.36 3.14
N LEU A 286 -19.58 22.16 2.56
CA LEU A 286 -18.40 21.40 2.14
C LEU A 286 -17.59 22.17 1.09
N GLU A 287 -18.25 22.72 0.08
CA GLU A 287 -17.56 23.48 -0.97
C GLU A 287 -16.96 24.78 -0.41
N THR A 288 -17.63 25.45 0.53
CA THR A 288 -17.07 26.61 1.24
C THR A 288 -15.78 26.23 1.99
N MET A 289 -15.73 25.08 2.65
CA MET A 289 -14.50 24.61 3.31
C MET A 289 -13.37 24.36 2.30
N ARG A 290 -13.68 23.76 1.15
CA ARG A 290 -12.71 23.54 0.06
C ARG A 290 -12.21 24.86 -0.52
N ASP A 291 -13.11 25.80 -0.81
CA ASP A 291 -12.79 27.14 -1.30
C ASP A 291 -11.86 27.86 -0.34
N LEU A 292 -12.16 27.86 0.96
CA LEU A 292 -11.31 28.47 1.97
C LEU A 292 -9.93 27.83 2.01
N PHE A 293 -9.84 26.51 1.88
CA PHE A 293 -8.57 25.80 1.86
C PHE A 293 -7.75 26.16 0.61
N VAL A 294 -8.36 26.17 -0.58
CA VAL A 294 -7.65 26.50 -1.83
C VAL A 294 -7.26 27.97 -1.89
N ASN A 295 -8.18 28.88 -1.52
CA ASN A 295 -7.94 30.32 -1.53
C ASN A 295 -6.87 30.77 -0.53
N GLY A 296 -6.63 29.98 0.52
CA GLY A 296 -5.51 30.19 1.43
C GLY A 296 -4.14 29.85 0.82
N ARG A 297 -4.10 29.33 -0.41
CA ARG A 297 -2.89 29.01 -1.20
C ARG A 297 -1.97 28.05 -0.46
N PRO A 298 -2.40 26.78 -0.28
CA PRO A 298 -1.58 25.78 0.40
C PRO A 298 -0.22 25.67 -0.30
N PRO A 299 0.90 25.65 0.45
CA PRO A 299 2.24 25.60 -0.15
C PRO A 299 2.59 24.18 -0.58
N THR A 300 1.87 23.66 -1.57
CA THR A 300 2.07 22.34 -2.17
C THR A 300 2.13 22.42 -3.69
N ARG A 301 2.75 21.41 -4.31
CA ARG A 301 2.76 21.21 -5.76
C ARG A 301 1.80 20.10 -6.20
N LEU A 302 1.06 19.51 -5.26
CA LEU A 302 0.08 18.50 -5.59
C LEU A 302 -1.08 19.10 -6.39
N PRO A 303 -1.60 18.37 -7.40
CA PRO A 303 -2.76 18.81 -8.13
C PRO A 303 -3.99 18.79 -7.22
N ILE A 304 -4.59 19.96 -6.98
CA ILE A 304 -5.82 20.09 -6.20
C ILE A 304 -7.00 19.94 -7.15
N TYR A 305 -7.84 18.94 -6.94
CA TYR A 305 -8.99 18.65 -7.79
C TYR A 305 -10.30 19.03 -7.09
N THR A 306 -11.16 19.73 -7.81
CA THR A 306 -12.55 20.02 -7.42
C THR A 306 -13.52 19.30 -8.36
N PRO A 307 -14.83 19.24 -8.03
CA PRO A 307 -15.83 18.66 -8.92
C PRO A 307 -15.83 19.26 -10.33
N GLU A 308 -15.34 20.49 -10.51
CA GLU A 308 -15.23 21.19 -11.80
C GLU A 308 -13.91 20.93 -12.55
N GLY A 309 -12.92 20.26 -11.94
CA GLY A 309 -11.61 19.99 -12.54
C GLY A 309 -10.43 20.35 -11.62
N VAL A 310 -9.23 20.54 -12.18
CA VAL A 310 -8.04 20.96 -11.40
C VAL A 310 -8.16 22.44 -11.03
N ARG A 311 -8.03 22.80 -9.76
CA ARG A 311 -7.76 24.18 -9.32
C ARG A 311 -6.26 24.36 -9.07
N ARG A 312 -5.69 25.43 -9.63
CA ARG A 312 -4.29 25.84 -9.43
C ARG A 312 -4.18 26.93 -8.39
#